data_AF-A0A1X7TTV4-F1
#
_entry.id   AF-A0A1X7TTV4-F1
#
_cell.length_a   1.000
_cell.length_b   1.000
_cell.length_c   1.000
_cell.angle_alpha   90.00
_cell.angle_beta   90.00
_cell.angle_gamma   90.00
#
_symmetry.space_group_name_H-M   'P 1'
#
loop_
_entity.id
_entity.type
_entity.pdbx_description
1 polymer ?
#
loop_
_entity_poly.entity_id
_entity_poly.type
_entity_poly.pdbx_seq_one_letter_code
_entity_poly.pdbx_strand_id
1 'polypeptide(L)'
;MCHGSKPETPVSKPLTNFKKALEILSKHTDKDHHRGSIVKSEEFMKVISNVQLPIASVFNTAVADQVALNRQKLMSIFKTIVLCRKQNISLCSHRFIFTDLEKDITDSGYHGNFLAQLCFRTDPDDTVLQDHLARPSRNATYTSSYSE
;
A
#
# COMPACT_ATOMS: atom_id res chain seq x y z
N MET A 1 -1.33 -9.98 31.22
CA MET A 1 -2.29 -10.96 30.65
C MET A 1 -3.23 -10.24 29.70
N CYS A 2 -2.91 -10.17 28.42
CA CYS A 2 -3.77 -9.54 27.41
C CYS A 2 -4.89 -10.51 27.06
N HIS A 3 -6.10 -10.24 27.54
CA HIS A 3 -7.28 -10.97 27.13
C HIS A 3 -7.58 -10.60 25.68
N GLY A 4 -7.22 -11.47 24.74
CA GLY A 4 -7.69 -11.37 23.35
C GLY A 4 -9.19 -11.64 23.33
N SER A 5 -9.99 -10.58 23.49
CA SER A 5 -11.43 -10.66 23.30
C SER A 5 -11.72 -11.04 21.85
N LYS A 6 -12.53 -12.09 21.69
CA LYS A 6 -12.98 -12.60 20.40
C LYS A 6 -13.56 -11.43 19.57
N PRO A 7 -13.22 -11.28 18.27
CA PRO A 7 -13.75 -10.18 17.48
C PRO A 7 -15.28 -10.24 17.50
N GLU A 8 -15.91 -9.16 17.94
CA GLU A 8 -17.36 -9.07 18.04
C GLU A 8 -17.97 -9.21 16.64
N THR A 9 -18.95 -10.10 16.52
CA THR A 9 -19.60 -10.41 15.25
C THR A 9 -20.38 -9.20 14.76
N PRO A 10 -20.21 -8.79 13.49
CA PRO A 10 -21.05 -7.74 12.92
C PRO A 10 -22.52 -8.18 12.96
N VAL A 11 -23.42 -7.20 13.06
CA VAL A 11 -24.86 -7.47 13.05
C VAL A 11 -25.23 -8.10 11.69
N SER A 12 -25.41 -9.41 11.69
CA SER A 12 -25.59 -10.21 10.47
C SER A 12 -27.03 -10.15 9.93
N LYS A 13 -28.01 -9.79 10.78
CA LYS A 13 -29.42 -9.75 10.39
C LYS A 13 -29.80 -8.34 9.93
N PRO A 14 -30.49 -8.19 8.79
CA PRO A 14 -30.95 -6.89 8.31
C PRO A 14 -32.02 -6.32 9.26
N LEU A 15 -32.10 -4.98 9.33
CA LEU A 15 -33.16 -4.30 10.06
C LEU A 15 -34.49 -4.46 9.30
N THR A 16 -35.43 -5.20 9.87
CA THR A 16 -36.73 -5.49 9.24
C THR A 16 -37.89 -4.72 9.87
N ASN A 17 -37.76 -4.26 11.11
CA ASN A 17 -38.82 -3.54 11.83
C ASN A 17 -38.60 -2.02 11.77
N PHE A 18 -39.12 -1.40 10.71
CA PHE A 18 -38.99 0.04 10.50
C PHE A 18 -39.87 0.88 11.43
N LYS A 19 -40.97 0.33 11.96
CA LYS A 19 -41.86 1.06 12.89
C LYS A 19 -41.14 1.46 14.18
N LYS A 20 -40.15 0.67 14.61
CA LYS A 20 -39.31 0.96 15.78
C LYS A 20 -37.87 1.28 15.41
N ALA A 21 -37.59 1.66 14.16
CA ALA A 21 -36.22 1.84 13.68
C ALA A 21 -35.44 2.84 14.53
N LEU A 22 -36.03 4.00 14.87
CA LEU A 22 -35.35 5.02 15.68
C LEU A 22 -34.93 4.49 17.05
N GLU A 23 -35.82 3.75 17.74
CA GLU A 23 -35.51 3.14 19.03
C GLU A 23 -34.42 2.06 18.90
N ILE A 24 -34.50 1.22 17.86
CA ILE A 24 -33.53 0.14 17.61
C ILE A 24 -32.14 0.72 17.28
N LEU A 25 -32.08 1.77 16.47
CA LEU A 25 -30.84 2.45 16.09
C LEU A 25 -30.25 3.19 17.30
N SER A 26 -31.09 3.87 18.09
CA SER A 26 -30.66 4.51 19.33
C SER A 26 -30.07 3.50 20.31
N LYS A 27 -30.71 2.33 20.49
CA LYS A 27 -30.13 1.26 21.33
C LYS A 27 -28.88 0.62 20.71
N HIS A 28 -28.74 0.67 19.38
CA HIS A 28 -27.56 0.14 18.69
C HIS A 28 -26.32 1.01 18.93
N THR A 29 -26.46 2.33 19.01
CA THR A 29 -25.32 3.22 19.26
C THR A 29 -24.63 2.95 20.60
N ASP A 30 -25.38 2.44 21.57
CA ASP A 30 -24.86 2.13 22.91
C ASP A 30 -24.16 0.75 22.98
N LYS A 31 -24.26 -0.07 21.92
CA LYS A 31 -23.63 -1.40 21.91
C LYS A 31 -22.11 -1.29 21.83
N ASP A 32 -21.42 -2.15 22.58
CA ASP A 32 -19.96 -2.13 22.68
C ASP A 32 -19.25 -2.24 21.33
N HIS A 33 -19.71 -3.13 20.45
CA HIS A 33 -19.13 -3.25 19.10
C HIS A 33 -19.27 -2.00 18.25
N HIS A 34 -20.39 -1.27 18.37
CA HIS A 34 -20.57 -0.01 17.65
C HIS A 34 -19.59 1.03 18.19
N ARG A 35 -19.58 1.24 19.50
CA ARG A 35 -18.69 2.20 20.17
C ARG A 35 -17.21 1.88 19.90
N GLY A 36 -16.83 0.62 20.01
CA GLY A 36 -15.48 0.14 19.69
C GLY A 36 -15.11 0.35 18.22
N SER A 37 -16.05 0.17 17.29
CA SER A 37 -15.81 0.44 15.87
C SER A 37 -15.64 1.94 15.60
N ILE A 38 -16.41 2.80 16.26
CA ILE A 38 -16.27 4.26 16.16
C ILE A 38 -14.89 4.69 16.67
N VAL A 39 -14.49 4.26 17.87
CA VAL A 39 -13.16 4.58 18.44
C VAL A 39 -12.04 4.11 17.51
N LYS A 40 -12.08 2.87 17.02
CA LYS A 40 -11.08 2.35 16.07
C LYS A 40 -11.02 3.17 14.78
N SER A 41 -12.19 3.59 14.27
CA SER A 41 -12.28 4.44 13.07
C SER A 41 -11.65 5.81 13.32
N GLU A 42 -11.97 6.46 14.45
CA GLU A 42 -11.41 7.75 14.82
C GLU A 42 -9.89 7.69 15.02
N GLU A 43 -9.38 6.67 15.70
CA GLU A 43 -7.94 6.44 15.88
C GLU A 43 -7.24 6.19 14.54
N PHE A 44 -7.83 5.36 13.67
CA PHE A 44 -7.32 5.14 12.32
C PHE A 44 -7.23 6.45 11.53
N MET A 45 -8.26 7.30 11.60
CA MET A 45 -8.30 8.59 10.91
C MET A 45 -7.23 9.55 11.43
N LYS A 46 -6.94 9.56 12.73
CA LYS A 46 -5.84 10.33 13.31
C LYS A 46 -4.48 9.87 12.78
N VAL A 47 -4.28 8.56 12.64
CA VAL A 47 -3.04 7.99 12.11
C VAL A 47 -2.87 8.29 10.62
N ILE A 48 -3.91 8.08 9.80
CA ILE A 48 -3.80 8.28 8.34
C ILE A 48 -3.64 9.76 7.96
N SER A 49 -4.20 10.66 8.79
CA SER A 49 -4.08 12.12 8.61
C SER A 49 -2.78 12.68 9.21
N ASN A 50 -1.86 11.83 9.68
CA ASN A 50 -0.60 12.19 10.33
C ASN A 50 -0.76 13.07 11.60
N VAL A 51 -1.92 13.02 12.25
CA VAL A 51 -2.14 13.71 13.54
C VAL A 51 -1.50 12.94 14.69
N GLN A 52 -1.42 11.60 14.56
CA GLN A 52 -0.83 10.72 15.56
C GLN A 52 0.03 9.64 14.89
N LEU A 53 1.10 9.22 15.56
CA LEU A 53 1.92 8.11 15.09
C LEU A 53 1.23 6.75 15.36
N PRO A 54 1.40 5.76 14.48
CA PRO A 54 0.98 4.39 14.77
C PRO A 54 1.63 3.88 16.06
N ILE A 55 0.88 3.15 16.87
CA ILE A 55 1.36 2.60 18.15
C ILE A 55 2.65 1.80 17.96
N ALA A 56 2.74 0.97 16.91
CA ALA A 56 3.94 0.20 16.60
C ALA A 56 5.19 1.08 16.38
N SER A 57 5.02 2.24 15.75
CA SER A 57 6.11 3.21 15.51
C SER A 57 6.52 3.94 16.78
N VAL A 58 5.59 4.13 17.74
CA VAL A 58 5.91 4.73 19.05
C VAL A 58 6.77 3.78 19.88
N PHE A 59 6.46 2.48 19.86
CA PHE A 59 7.19 1.49 20.65
C PHE A 59 8.47 0.97 19.98
N ASN A 60 8.56 1.04 18.65
CA ASN A 60 9.69 0.52 17.90
C ASN A 60 10.15 1.52 16.83
N THR A 61 11.28 2.16 17.10
CA THR A 61 11.91 3.12 16.19
C THR A 61 12.28 2.49 14.84
N ALA A 62 12.70 1.23 14.81
CA ALA A 62 13.01 0.54 13.55
C ALA A 62 11.78 0.40 12.64
N VAL A 63 10.58 0.25 13.22
CA VAL A 63 9.32 0.26 12.44
C VAL A 63 9.05 1.66 11.90
N ALA A 64 9.30 2.71 12.68
CA ALA A 64 9.15 4.09 12.23
C ALA A 64 10.11 4.40 11.06
N ASP A 65 11.38 4.00 11.19
CA ASP A 65 12.41 4.20 10.17
C ASP A 65 12.06 3.46 8.88
N GLN A 66 11.62 2.19 8.99
CA GLN A 66 11.19 1.42 7.82
C GLN A 66 9.98 2.06 7.11
N VAL A 67 9.01 2.60 7.86
CA VAL A 67 7.86 3.31 7.28
C VAL A 67 8.33 4.58 6.56
N ALA A 68 9.26 5.34 7.14
CA ALA A 68 9.80 6.53 6.52
C ALA A 68 10.53 6.19 5.20
N LEU A 69 11.40 5.17 5.21
CA LEU A 69 12.09 4.68 4.02
C LEU A 69 11.11 4.20 2.93
N ASN A 70 10.09 3.43 3.32
CA ASN A 70 9.07 2.96 2.38
C ASN A 70 8.29 4.13 1.76
N ARG A 71 7.97 5.18 2.53
CA ARG A 71 7.30 6.38 2.01
C ARG A 71 8.17 7.14 1.00
N GLN A 72 9.48 7.24 1.25
CA GLN A 72 10.41 7.84 0.30
C GLN A 72 10.43 7.07 -1.02
N LYS A 73 10.57 5.74 -0.97
CA LYS A 73 10.51 4.86 -2.15
C LYS A 73 9.20 5.02 -2.93
N LEU A 74 8.07 4.96 -2.22
CA LEU A 74 6.73 5.10 -2.82
C LEU A 74 6.51 6.47 -3.47
N MET A 75 7.10 7.54 -2.93
CA MET A 75 6.98 8.87 -3.50
C MET A 75 7.58 8.92 -4.91
N SER A 76 8.80 8.40 -5.11
CA SER A 76 9.45 8.37 -6.42
C SER A 76 8.70 7.47 -7.40
N ILE A 77 8.23 6.29 -6.96
CA ILE A 77 7.39 5.39 -7.77
C ILE A 77 6.08 6.08 -8.21
N PHE A 78 5.38 6.72 -7.28
CA PHE A 78 4.11 7.37 -7.56
C PHE A 78 4.28 8.54 -8.53
N LYS A 79 5.33 9.36 -8.36
CA LYS A 79 5.68 10.41 -9.33
C LYS A 79 5.86 9.83 -10.73
N THR A 80 6.36 8.59 -10.87
CA THR A 80 6.58 7.94 -12.18
C THR A 80 5.26 7.51 -12.78
N ILE A 81 4.39 6.90 -11.99
CA ILE A 81 3.02 6.58 -12.41
C ILE A 81 2.27 7.83 -12.90
N VAL A 82 2.37 8.94 -12.18
CA VAL A 82 1.74 10.21 -12.58
C VAL A 82 2.30 10.74 -13.91
N LEU A 83 3.61 10.61 -14.13
CA LEU A 83 4.23 10.98 -15.41
C LEU A 83 3.71 10.13 -16.55
N CYS A 84 3.74 8.81 -16.38
CA CYS A 84 3.27 7.87 -17.40
C CYS A 84 1.83 8.21 -17.78
N ARG A 85 0.97 8.45 -16.79
CA ARG A 85 -0.42 8.87 -17.02
C ARG A 85 -0.51 10.18 -17.82
N LYS A 86 0.25 11.22 -17.45
CA LYS A 86 0.20 12.53 -18.13
C LYS A 86 0.68 12.46 -19.58
N GLN A 87 1.65 11.58 -19.86
CA GLN A 87 2.24 11.41 -21.18
C GLN A 87 1.59 10.29 -22.00
N ASN A 88 0.54 9.64 -21.49
CA ASN A 88 -0.08 8.45 -22.08
C ASN A 88 0.92 7.32 -22.37
N ILE A 89 1.94 7.18 -21.51
CA ILE A 89 2.90 6.09 -21.57
C ILE A 89 2.33 4.92 -20.78
N SER A 90 2.30 3.74 -21.39
CA SER A 90 1.88 2.52 -20.71
C SER A 90 2.84 2.17 -19.56
N LEU A 91 2.28 1.80 -18.41
CA LEU A 91 3.03 1.28 -17.27
C LEU A 91 3.63 -0.11 -17.57
N CYS A 92 2.97 -0.88 -18.45
CA CYS A 92 3.43 -2.19 -18.89
C CYS A 92 3.95 -2.09 -20.33
N SER A 93 5.16 -2.55 -20.58
CA SER A 93 5.65 -2.67 -21.96
C SER A 93 4.91 -3.78 -22.71
N HIS A 94 4.70 -3.59 -24.01
CA HIS A 94 4.02 -4.53 -24.92
C HIS A 94 4.84 -5.82 -25.17
N ARG A 95 6.08 -5.93 -24.69
CA ARG A 95 6.94 -7.08 -24.94
C ARG A 95 7.53 -7.62 -23.63
N PHE A 96 6.82 -8.56 -23.02
CA PHE A 96 7.34 -9.46 -21.98
C PHE A 96 7.36 -10.90 -22.51
N ILE A 97 7.82 -11.10 -23.75
CA ILE A 97 8.19 -12.43 -24.24
C ILE A 97 9.67 -12.60 -23.95
N PHE A 98 9.99 -13.03 -22.74
CA PHE A 98 11.25 -13.73 -22.50
C PHE A 98 10.96 -15.20 -22.78
N THR A 99 11.17 -15.64 -24.01
CA THR A 99 11.59 -17.03 -24.20
C THR A 99 12.98 -17.12 -23.56
N ASP A 100 13.24 -18.20 -22.82
CA ASP A 100 14.44 -18.46 -22.01
C ASP A 100 15.79 -18.50 -22.79
N LEU A 101 15.93 -17.80 -23.92
CA LEU A 101 17.06 -17.91 -24.84
C LEU A 101 18.02 -16.70 -24.87
N GLU A 102 17.72 -15.58 -24.20
CA GLU A 102 18.65 -14.44 -24.15
C GLU A 102 19.13 -14.18 -22.72
N LYS A 103 19.87 -15.16 -22.19
CA LYS A 103 20.52 -15.06 -20.88
C LYS A 103 21.93 -14.47 -20.95
N ASP A 104 22.30 -13.86 -22.08
CA ASP A 104 23.66 -13.39 -22.32
C ASP A 104 23.67 -12.08 -23.13
N ILE A 105 23.24 -10.98 -22.50
CA ILE A 105 23.59 -9.64 -22.99
C ILE A 105 23.90 -8.75 -21.79
N THR A 106 25.21 -8.63 -21.53
CA THR A 106 25.85 -7.50 -20.85
C THR A 106 25.66 -6.19 -21.64
N ASP A 107 24.42 -5.75 -21.85
CA ASP A 107 24.10 -4.46 -22.46
C ASP A 107 22.65 -4.03 -22.16
N SER A 108 22.51 -2.98 -21.35
CA SER A 108 21.43 -1.96 -21.33
C SER A 108 19.93 -2.32 -21.52
N GLY A 109 19.51 -3.58 -21.34
CA GLY A 109 18.13 -4.03 -21.58
C GLY A 109 17.13 -3.73 -20.45
N TYR A 110 16.85 -2.46 -20.15
CA TYR A 110 15.82 -2.07 -19.17
C TYR A 110 14.46 -2.72 -19.51
N HIS A 111 14.03 -3.64 -18.66
CA HIS A 111 12.77 -4.38 -18.76
C HIS A 111 11.57 -3.45 -18.60
N GLY A 112 11.10 -2.89 -19.71
CA GLY A 112 9.85 -2.15 -19.84
C GLY A 112 9.93 -0.65 -19.50
N ASN A 113 9.10 0.15 -20.18
CA ASN A 113 9.09 1.61 -20.12
C ASN A 113 9.02 2.17 -18.70
N PHE A 114 8.28 1.52 -17.80
CA PHE A 114 8.15 1.95 -16.42
C PHE A 114 9.44 1.77 -15.61
N LEU A 115 10.12 0.62 -15.76
CA LEU A 115 11.40 0.38 -15.07
C LEU A 115 12.49 1.31 -15.62
N ALA A 116 12.54 1.51 -16.94
CA ALA A 116 13.47 2.46 -17.56
C ALA A 116 13.28 3.88 -17.00
N GLN A 117 12.03 4.32 -16.82
CA GLN A 117 11.73 5.63 -16.22
C GLN A 117 12.08 5.70 -14.74
N LEU A 118 11.91 4.62 -13.97
CA LEU A 118 12.35 4.56 -12.57
C LEU A 118 13.87 4.66 -12.46
N CYS A 119 14.61 3.91 -13.29
CA CYS A 119 16.07 3.99 -13.34
C CYS A 119 16.55 5.38 -13.78
N PHE A 120 15.93 5.97 -14.80
CA PHE A 120 16.27 7.33 -15.26
C PHE A 120 16.07 8.38 -14.16
N ARG A 121 15.03 8.22 -13.33
CA ARG A 121 14.71 9.13 -12.22
C ARG A 121 15.51 8.89 -10.96
N THR A 122 16.30 7.82 -10.95
CA THR A 122 17.28 7.61 -9.90
C THR A 122 18.40 8.59 -10.17
N ASP A 123 18.16 9.86 -9.83
CA ASP A 123 19.21 10.88 -9.78
C ASP A 123 20.30 10.37 -8.81
N PRO A 124 21.56 10.78 -8.98
CA PRO A 124 22.65 10.36 -8.08
C PRO A 124 22.37 10.68 -6.60
N ASP A 125 21.45 11.60 -6.33
CA ASP A 125 21.03 11.98 -4.98
C ASP A 125 19.89 11.10 -4.40
N ASP A 126 19.15 10.33 -5.21
CA ASP A 126 18.10 9.40 -4.74
C ASP A 126 18.68 7.99 -4.48
N THR A 127 19.61 7.93 -3.52
CA THR A 127 20.28 6.69 -3.10
C THR A 127 19.30 5.63 -2.55
N VAL A 128 18.14 6.06 -2.05
CA VAL A 128 17.11 5.20 -1.45
C VAL A 128 16.36 4.42 -2.52
N LEU A 129 15.99 5.06 -3.64
CA LEU A 129 15.41 4.36 -4.78
C LEU A 129 16.46 3.47 -5.48
N GLN A 130 17.70 3.94 -5.58
CA GLN A 130 18.79 3.17 -6.18
C GLN A 130 19.02 1.84 -5.48
N ASP A 131 19.17 1.84 -4.15
CA ASP A 131 19.35 0.61 -3.37
C ASP A 131 18.13 -0.32 -3.49
N HIS A 132 16.92 0.25 -3.50
CA HIS A 132 15.68 -0.50 -3.68
C HIS A 132 15.61 -1.25 -5.03
N LEU A 133 16.04 -0.60 -6.11
CA LEU A 133 16.06 -1.19 -7.46
C LEU A 133 17.22 -2.17 -7.65
N ALA A 134 18.35 -1.97 -6.97
CA ALA A 134 19.49 -2.88 -7.01
C ALA A 134 19.24 -4.18 -6.21
N ARG A 135 18.45 -4.10 -5.14
CA ARG A 135 18.13 -5.23 -4.25
C ARG A 135 16.61 -5.37 -4.04
N PRO A 136 15.83 -5.63 -5.10
CA PRO A 136 14.39 -5.71 -5.00
C PRO A 136 13.97 -6.95 -4.20
N SER A 137 12.94 -6.83 -3.38
CA SER A 137 12.28 -8.00 -2.79
C SER A 137 11.51 -8.77 -3.87
N ARG A 138 11.19 -10.05 -3.63
CA ARG A 138 10.58 -10.96 -4.62
C ARG A 138 9.36 -10.38 -5.37
N ASN A 139 8.59 -9.50 -4.72
CA ASN A 139 7.36 -8.92 -5.26
C ASN A 139 7.50 -7.43 -5.64
N ALA A 140 8.72 -6.88 -5.60
CA ALA A 140 9.00 -5.47 -5.86
C ALA A 140 9.90 -5.26 -7.09
N THR A 141 9.93 -6.23 -8.01
CA THR A 141 10.73 -6.17 -9.23
C THR A 141 10.08 -5.31 -10.32
N TYR A 142 8.79 -4.95 -10.17
CA TYR A 142 7.99 -4.18 -11.15
C TYR A 142 7.97 -4.78 -12.56
N THR A 143 8.24 -6.09 -12.65
CA THR A 143 8.21 -6.90 -13.86
C THR A 143 7.13 -7.97 -13.70
N SER A 144 5.95 -7.75 -14.27
CA SER A 144 4.94 -8.80 -14.38
C SER A 144 5.06 -9.47 -15.74
N SER A 145 5.20 -10.80 -15.76
CA SER A 145 5.07 -11.58 -16.98
C SER A 145 3.61 -11.52 -17.46
N TYR A 146 3.39 -11.18 -18.73
CA TYR A 146 2.09 -11.37 -19.37
C TYR A 146 2.08 -12.79 -19.94
N SER A 147 1.22 -13.66 -19.40
CA SER A 147 0.93 -14.96 -19.98
C SER A 147 -0.37 -14.81 -20.79
N GLU A 148 -0.32 -15.05 -22.11
CA GLU A 148 -1.52 -15.23 -22.93
C GLU A 148 -2.25 -16.53 -22.58
#